data_AF-A0A6P1YH29-F1
#
_entry.id   AF-A0A6P1YH29-F1
#
_cell.length_a   1.000
_cell.length_b   1.000
_cell.length_c   1.000
_cell.angle_alpha   90.00
_cell.angle_beta   90.00
_cell.angle_gamma   90.00
#
_symmetry.space_group_name_H-M   'P 1'
#
loop_
_entity.id
_entity.type
_entity.pdbx_description
1 polymer ?
#
loop_
_entity_poly.entity_id
_entity_poly.type
_entity_poly.pdbx_seq_one_letter_code
_entity_poly.pdbx_strand_id
1 'polypeptide(L)'
;MEKRALSRFVGAEAWGFLAPEQQATIGALAMELVLAWSLDDEAAGLTDRDEVDTRIERVARAFGDHVIIDRLTEEVLSPLPPEVLSDETDNPRIPLAFGQICRACGCSQNDGCDVGCCWAEDDLCSACADLSPPPRSVYVHADAAGVIRFLSMPPVDNMLLFSGPDSAVREIVAVEARHAYDGATLLVPGLPEAEDSLQRLDALCAFQTRLERAWAARESEVLS
;
A
#
# COMPACT_ATOMS: atom_id res chain seq x y z
N MET A 1 13.54 -5.84 16.05
CA MET A 1 13.33 -6.65 14.84
C MET A 1 14.42 -6.24 13.87
N GLU A 2 15.34 -7.14 13.58
CA GLU A 2 16.50 -6.87 12.75
C GLU A 2 16.04 -6.59 11.31
N LYS A 3 16.42 -5.45 10.74
CA LYS A 3 16.00 -5.04 9.38
C LYS A 3 16.78 -5.90 8.39
N ARG A 4 16.15 -6.96 7.86
CA ARG A 4 16.75 -7.87 6.88
C ARG A 4 16.63 -7.26 5.47
N ALA A 5 17.67 -7.42 4.66
CA ALA A 5 17.64 -6.99 3.25
C ALA A 5 16.49 -7.68 2.49
N LEU A 6 15.88 -6.96 1.56
CA LEU A 6 14.78 -7.48 0.74
C LEU A 6 15.33 -8.50 -0.27
N SER A 7 14.74 -9.70 -0.28
CA SER A 7 15.09 -10.73 -1.25
C SER A 7 14.63 -10.33 -2.66
N ARG A 8 15.48 -10.61 -3.66
CA ARG A 8 15.28 -10.17 -5.05
C ARG A 8 14.94 -11.34 -5.97
N PHE A 9 14.04 -11.08 -6.91
CA PHE A 9 13.68 -11.98 -8.00
C PHE A 9 14.47 -11.59 -9.24
N VAL A 10 15.29 -12.50 -9.76
CA VAL A 10 16.10 -12.29 -10.96
C VAL A 10 15.39 -12.95 -12.14
N GLY A 11 14.67 -12.16 -12.93
CA GLY A 11 13.84 -12.68 -14.02
C GLY A 11 14.61 -13.52 -15.04
N ALA A 12 15.87 -13.18 -15.33
CA ALA A 12 16.71 -13.95 -16.25
C ALA A 12 17.06 -15.35 -15.71
N GLU A 13 17.22 -15.51 -14.39
CA GLU A 13 17.44 -16.82 -13.78
C GLU A 13 16.14 -17.62 -13.76
N ALA A 14 15.03 -16.98 -13.37
CA ALA A 14 13.70 -17.58 -13.40
C ALA A 14 13.33 -18.09 -14.81
N TRP A 15 13.68 -17.32 -15.85
CA TRP A 15 13.49 -17.70 -17.25
C TRP A 15 14.14 -19.05 -17.61
N GLY A 16 15.29 -19.34 -16.99
CA GLY A 16 16.02 -20.60 -17.18
C GLY A 16 15.30 -21.84 -16.66
N PHE A 17 14.30 -21.70 -15.79
CA PHE A 17 13.48 -22.81 -15.30
C PHE A 17 12.37 -23.21 -16.28
N LEU A 18 12.08 -22.38 -17.29
CA LEU A 18 10.99 -22.58 -18.22
C LEU A 18 11.42 -23.43 -19.41
N ALA A 19 10.53 -24.33 -19.87
CA ALA A 19 10.76 -25.06 -21.11
C ALA A 19 10.79 -24.10 -22.32
N PRO A 20 11.54 -24.40 -23.40
CA PRO A 20 11.60 -23.55 -24.59
C PRO A 20 10.22 -23.22 -25.18
N GLU A 21 9.28 -24.15 -25.13
CA GLU A 21 7.91 -23.95 -25.58
C GLU A 21 7.15 -22.93 -24.70
N GLN A 22 7.36 -22.98 -23.39
CA GLN A 22 6.77 -22.02 -22.45
C GLN A 22 7.39 -20.63 -22.64
N GLN A 23 8.71 -20.56 -22.79
CA GLN A 23 9.42 -19.32 -23.13
C GLN A 23 8.87 -18.69 -24.40
N ALA A 24 8.62 -19.48 -25.44
CA ALA A 24 8.02 -19.01 -26.68
C ALA A 24 6.57 -18.53 -26.51
N THR A 25 5.75 -19.27 -25.76
CA THR A 25 4.37 -18.86 -25.43
C THR A 25 4.34 -17.55 -24.65
N ILE A 26 5.16 -17.42 -23.60
CA ILE A 26 5.26 -16.20 -22.78
C ILE A 26 5.74 -15.03 -23.64
N GLY A 27 6.75 -15.25 -24.50
CA GLY A 27 7.22 -14.23 -25.43
C GLY A 27 6.13 -13.74 -26.38
N ALA A 28 5.33 -14.66 -26.94
CA ALA A 28 4.20 -14.30 -27.80
C ALA A 28 3.13 -13.50 -27.04
N LEU A 29 2.74 -13.94 -25.85
CA LEU A 29 1.76 -13.25 -25.00
C LEU A 29 2.24 -11.86 -24.59
N ALA A 30 3.52 -11.70 -24.23
CA ALA A 30 4.10 -10.41 -23.89
C ALA A 30 4.07 -9.43 -25.08
N MET A 31 4.34 -9.91 -26.30
CA MET A 31 4.24 -9.09 -27.51
C MET A 31 2.80 -8.66 -27.80
N GLU A 32 1.83 -9.56 -27.63
CA GLU A 32 0.41 -9.24 -27.78
C GLU A 32 -0.07 -8.24 -26.71
N LEU A 33 0.41 -8.36 -25.47
CA LEU A 33 0.09 -7.43 -24.37
C LEU A 33 0.60 -6.02 -24.66
N VAL A 34 1.86 -5.91 -25.10
CA VAL A 34 2.47 -4.61 -25.45
C VAL A 34 1.71 -3.95 -26.61
N LEU A 35 1.30 -4.74 -27.62
CA LEU A 35 0.46 -4.24 -28.70
C LEU A 35 -0.91 -3.75 -28.20
N ALA A 36 -1.55 -4.49 -27.29
CA ALA A 36 -2.83 -4.10 -26.70
C ALA A 36 -2.71 -2.77 -25.94
N TRP A 37 -1.66 -2.57 -25.14
CA TRP A 37 -1.40 -1.31 -24.45
C TRP A 37 -1.07 -0.16 -25.41
N SER A 38 -0.33 -0.41 -26.48
CA SER A 38 -0.07 0.60 -27.53
C SER A 38 -1.36 1.08 -28.18
N LEU A 39 -2.31 0.18 -28.43
CA LEU A 39 -3.62 0.54 -28.99
C LEU A 39 -4.48 1.34 -28.00
N ASP A 40 -4.40 1.03 -26.71
CA ASP A 40 -5.10 1.76 -25.64
C ASP A 40 -4.55 3.19 -25.49
N ASP A 41 -3.22 3.36 -25.50
CA ASP A 41 -2.57 4.68 -25.41
C ASP A 41 -2.87 5.56 -26.65
N GLU A 42 -2.83 4.98 -27.86
CA GLU A 42 -3.22 5.67 -29.09
C GLU A 42 -4.69 6.11 -29.06
N ALA A 43 -5.59 5.25 -28.54
CA ALA A 43 -6.99 5.60 -28.37
C ALA A 43 -7.20 6.73 -27.36
N ALA A 44 -6.43 6.74 -26.26
CA ALA A 44 -6.50 7.77 -25.22
C ALA A 44 -6.00 9.15 -25.70
N GLY A 45 -5.04 9.17 -26.64
CA GLY A 45 -4.46 10.39 -27.22
C GLY A 45 -5.35 11.12 -28.24
N LEU A 46 -6.42 10.49 -28.71
CA LEU A 46 -7.31 11.06 -29.72
C LEU A 46 -8.37 11.96 -29.06
N THR A 47 -8.28 13.26 -29.31
CA THR A 47 -9.14 14.28 -28.68
C THR A 47 -10.58 14.29 -29.21
N ASP A 48 -10.83 13.63 -30.34
CA ASP A 48 -12.15 13.53 -30.97
C ASP A 48 -12.66 12.09 -30.88
N ARG A 49 -13.62 11.84 -29.98
CA ARG A 49 -14.17 10.50 -29.70
C ARG A 49 -14.97 9.91 -30.87
N ASP A 50 -15.24 10.71 -31.91
CA ASP A 50 -15.92 10.29 -33.13
C ASP A 50 -14.98 9.66 -34.18
N GLU A 51 -13.65 9.77 -34.04
CA GLU A 51 -12.67 9.17 -34.98
C GLU A 51 -12.07 7.82 -34.51
N VAL A 52 -12.12 7.51 -33.21
CA VAL A 52 -11.67 6.20 -32.71
C VAL A 52 -12.80 5.19 -32.90
N ASP A 53 -12.55 4.14 -33.67
CA ASP A 53 -13.46 2.99 -33.69
C ASP A 53 -13.53 2.43 -32.26
N THR A 54 -14.58 2.78 -31.52
CA THR A 54 -14.83 2.34 -30.13
C THR A 54 -14.84 0.82 -29.93
N ARG A 55 -14.75 0.04 -31.03
CA ARG A 55 -14.49 -1.40 -31.04
C ARG A 55 -13.03 -1.72 -30.72
N ILE A 56 -12.06 -0.97 -31.26
CA ILE A 56 -10.62 -1.19 -31.04
C ILE A 56 -10.27 -0.94 -29.57
N GLU A 57 -10.69 0.18 -29.01
CA GLU A 57 -10.48 0.49 -27.58
C GLU A 57 -11.12 -0.57 -26.66
N ARG A 58 -12.38 -0.94 -26.93
CA ARG A 58 -13.07 -1.97 -26.14
C ARG A 58 -12.41 -3.34 -26.22
N VAL A 59 -11.91 -3.72 -27.39
CA VAL A 59 -11.20 -4.98 -27.56
C VAL A 59 -9.83 -4.90 -26.90
N ALA A 60 -9.06 -3.84 -27.11
CA ALA A 60 -7.73 -3.68 -26.53
C ALA A 60 -7.77 -3.76 -24.99
N ARG A 61 -8.70 -3.03 -24.36
CA ARG A 61 -8.85 -3.04 -22.90
C ARG A 61 -9.34 -4.37 -22.34
N ALA A 62 -10.43 -4.91 -22.90
CA ALA A 62 -10.99 -6.17 -22.40
C ALA A 62 -10.06 -7.37 -22.63
N PHE A 63 -9.30 -7.36 -23.73
CA PHE A 63 -8.40 -8.44 -24.10
C PHE A 63 -7.04 -8.32 -23.41
N GLY A 64 -6.50 -7.10 -23.27
CA GLY A 64 -5.25 -6.84 -22.55
C GLY A 64 -5.37 -7.14 -21.06
N ASP A 65 -6.28 -6.46 -20.36
CA ASP A 65 -6.32 -6.44 -18.88
C ASP A 65 -6.72 -7.78 -18.27
N HIS A 66 -7.59 -8.53 -18.94
CA HIS A 66 -8.13 -9.78 -18.39
C HIS A 66 -7.60 -11.02 -19.12
N VAL A 67 -7.65 -11.06 -20.45
CA VAL A 67 -7.35 -12.30 -21.18
C VAL A 67 -5.84 -12.56 -21.25
N ILE A 68 -5.06 -11.58 -21.69
CA ILE A 68 -3.61 -11.77 -21.86
C ILE A 68 -2.90 -11.80 -20.52
N ILE A 69 -3.23 -10.90 -19.57
CA ILE A 69 -2.60 -10.86 -18.25
C ILE A 69 -2.84 -12.16 -17.46
N ASP A 70 -4.08 -12.67 -17.41
CA ASP A 70 -4.37 -13.92 -16.68
C ASP A 70 -3.60 -15.09 -17.27
N ARG A 71 -3.56 -15.18 -18.60
CA ARG A 71 -2.83 -16.25 -19.28
C ARG A 71 -1.32 -16.12 -19.12
N LEU A 72 -0.77 -14.91 -19.21
CA LEU A 72 0.64 -14.65 -18.95
C LEU A 72 1.01 -15.02 -17.51
N THR A 73 0.15 -14.70 -16.56
CA THR A 73 0.34 -15.03 -15.14
C THR A 73 0.36 -16.54 -14.93
N GLU A 74 -0.59 -17.28 -15.51
CA GLU A 74 -0.66 -18.74 -15.46
C GLU A 74 0.63 -19.37 -16.04
N GLU A 75 1.02 -18.96 -17.26
CA GLU A 75 2.19 -19.52 -17.97
C GLU A 75 3.51 -19.21 -17.26
N VAL A 76 3.60 -18.06 -16.56
CA VAL A 76 4.80 -17.68 -15.81
C VAL A 76 4.83 -18.34 -14.43
N LEU A 77 3.75 -18.26 -13.64
CA LEU A 77 3.79 -18.66 -12.24
C LEU A 77 3.62 -20.16 -12.02
N SER A 78 2.78 -20.83 -12.81
CA SER A 78 2.50 -22.26 -12.66
C SER A 78 3.75 -23.16 -12.75
N PRO A 79 4.70 -22.94 -13.68
CA PRO A 79 5.90 -23.77 -13.78
C PRO A 79 7.03 -23.37 -12.84
N LEU A 80 6.99 -22.18 -12.22
CA LEU A 80 8.09 -21.71 -11.38
C LEU A 80 8.06 -22.39 -10.01
N PRO A 81 9.20 -22.91 -9.53
CA PRO A 81 9.30 -23.43 -8.18
C PRO A 81 9.01 -22.34 -7.13
N PRO A 82 8.33 -22.64 -6.00
CA PRO A 82 8.05 -21.67 -4.94
C PRO A 82 9.30 -20.96 -4.42
N GLU A 83 10.45 -21.63 -4.41
CA GLU A 83 11.73 -21.09 -3.92
C GLU A 83 12.31 -19.99 -4.84
N VAL A 84 11.83 -19.92 -6.09
CA VAL A 84 12.14 -18.84 -7.03
C VAL A 84 11.28 -17.61 -6.75
N LEU A 85 10.07 -17.79 -6.22
CA LEU A 85 9.11 -16.71 -5.95
C LEU A 85 9.24 -16.16 -4.53
N SER A 86 9.59 -17.00 -3.57
CA SER A 86 9.73 -16.66 -2.15
C SER A 86 11.13 -16.98 -1.62
N ASP A 87 11.52 -16.36 -0.50
CA ASP A 87 12.74 -16.71 0.21
C ASP A 87 12.54 -17.81 1.28
N GLU A 88 13.60 -18.16 2.00
CA GLU A 88 13.59 -19.20 3.05
C GLU A 88 12.62 -18.91 4.21
N THR A 89 12.12 -17.68 4.30
CA THR A 89 11.15 -17.24 5.31
C THR A 89 9.74 -17.05 4.74
N ASP A 90 9.50 -17.57 3.52
CA ASP A 90 8.22 -17.46 2.80
C ASP A 90 7.82 -16.01 2.48
N ASN A 91 8.79 -15.08 2.47
CA ASN A 91 8.54 -13.72 2.01
C ASN A 91 8.67 -13.65 0.48
N PRO A 92 7.78 -12.91 -0.20
CA PRO A 92 7.83 -12.77 -1.65
C PRO A 92 9.09 -11.99 -2.06
N ARG A 93 9.73 -12.45 -3.14
CA ARG A 93 10.89 -11.79 -3.73
C ARG A 93 10.46 -10.64 -4.63
N ILE A 94 11.18 -9.53 -4.56
CA ILE A 94 10.85 -8.33 -5.34
C ILE A 94 11.61 -8.33 -6.67
N PRO A 95 10.96 -8.07 -7.83
CA PRO A 95 11.64 -8.04 -9.12
C PRO A 95 12.86 -7.13 -9.15
N LEU A 96 14.01 -7.65 -9.60
CA LEU A 96 15.24 -6.88 -9.70
C LEU A 96 15.07 -5.61 -10.57
N ALA A 97 14.22 -5.70 -11.59
CA ALA A 97 13.91 -4.61 -12.52
C ALA A 97 13.29 -3.36 -11.86
N PHE A 98 12.74 -3.47 -10.63
CA PHE A 98 12.24 -2.31 -9.89
C PHE A 98 13.36 -1.39 -9.39
N GLY A 99 14.63 -1.78 -9.53
CA GLY A 99 15.77 -1.00 -9.09
C GLY A 99 15.90 -0.98 -7.56
N GLN A 100 16.49 0.09 -7.03
CA GLN A 100 16.67 0.26 -5.58
C GLN A 100 15.34 0.47 -4.87
N ILE A 101 15.15 -0.24 -3.75
CA ILE A 101 13.97 -0.18 -2.90
C ILE A 101 14.44 -0.11 -1.44
N CYS A 102 13.85 0.81 -0.66
CA CYS A 102 14.17 0.93 0.75
C CYS A 102 13.62 -0.26 1.54
N ARG A 103 14.49 -1.00 2.23
CA ARG A 103 14.16 -2.14 3.11
C ARG A 103 13.25 -1.78 4.29
N ALA A 104 13.06 -0.50 4.58
CA ALA A 104 12.27 -0.01 5.71
C ALA A 104 10.88 0.52 5.31
N CYS A 105 10.80 1.34 4.25
CA CYS A 105 9.53 1.98 3.85
C CYS A 105 9.02 1.57 2.47
N GLY A 106 9.81 0.85 1.66
CA GLY A 106 9.42 0.43 0.32
C GLY A 106 9.51 1.51 -0.76
N CYS A 107 9.95 2.74 -0.45
CA CYS A 107 10.13 3.78 -1.47
C CYS A 107 11.15 3.33 -2.53
N SER A 108 11.00 3.86 -3.75
CA SER A 108 11.86 3.55 -4.90
C SER A 108 12.37 4.82 -5.58
N GLN A 109 13.24 4.67 -6.57
CA GLN A 109 13.72 5.79 -7.40
C GLN A 109 12.60 6.50 -8.18
N ASN A 110 11.48 5.82 -8.42
CA ASN A 110 10.33 6.36 -9.16
C ASN A 110 9.18 6.77 -8.23
N ASP A 111 9.30 6.50 -6.93
CA ASP A 111 8.27 6.73 -5.92
C ASP A 111 8.95 6.96 -4.56
N GLY A 112 9.49 8.17 -4.40
CA GLY A 112 10.23 8.58 -3.21
C GLY A 112 9.29 8.93 -2.04
N CYS A 113 9.83 8.95 -0.82
CA CYS A 113 9.06 9.43 0.34
C CYS A 113 8.59 10.89 0.17
N ASP A 114 7.50 11.25 0.84
CA ASP A 114 6.84 12.57 0.74
C ASP A 114 7.78 13.77 0.99
N VAL A 115 8.84 13.59 1.79
CA VAL A 115 9.82 14.64 2.11
C VAL A 115 11.01 14.72 1.14
N GLY A 116 11.01 13.91 0.07
CA GLY A 116 12.14 13.81 -0.85
C GLY A 116 13.34 13.12 -0.20
N CYS A 117 13.41 11.79 -0.31
CA CYS A 117 14.55 11.02 0.19
C CYS A 117 15.58 10.74 -0.91
N CYS A 118 16.83 10.53 -0.51
CA CYS A 118 17.88 9.95 -1.36
C CYS A 118 18.30 8.59 -0.80
N TRP A 119 19.20 7.88 -1.50
CA TRP A 119 19.74 6.62 -1.01
C TRP A 119 20.89 6.86 -0.03
N ALA A 120 20.75 6.34 1.19
CA ALA A 120 21.82 6.33 2.19
C ALA A 120 22.66 5.04 2.11
N GLU A 121 22.01 3.93 1.76
CA GLU A 121 22.63 2.63 1.46
C GLU A 121 21.94 2.01 0.23
N ASP A 122 22.47 0.90 -0.28
CA ASP A 122 21.95 0.21 -1.48
C ASP A 122 20.47 -0.19 -1.37
N ASP A 123 19.98 -0.42 -0.15
CA ASP A 123 18.59 -0.76 0.17
C ASP A 123 18.05 0.05 1.36
N LEU A 124 18.53 1.28 1.60
CA LEU A 124 17.98 2.19 2.63
C LEU A 124 17.98 3.64 2.18
N CYS A 125 16.84 4.30 2.27
CA CYS A 125 16.75 5.73 2.00
C CYS A 125 17.20 6.58 3.21
N SER A 126 17.64 7.81 2.95
CA SER A 126 18.09 8.77 3.96
C SER A 126 17.06 9.03 5.04
N ALA A 127 15.79 9.20 4.65
CA ALA A 127 14.68 9.36 5.60
C ALA A 127 14.61 8.18 6.58
N CYS A 128 14.82 6.94 6.14
CA CYS A 128 14.81 5.76 7.01
C CYS A 128 16.13 5.48 7.73
N ALA A 129 17.23 6.04 7.26
CA ALA A 129 18.55 5.99 7.91
C ALA A 129 18.61 6.93 9.11
N ASP A 130 18.03 8.12 8.97
CA ASP A 130 17.96 9.12 10.04
C ASP A 130 16.90 8.77 11.09
N LEU A 131 15.93 7.92 10.72
CA LEU A 131 14.99 7.33 11.66
C LEU A 131 15.68 6.23 12.49
N SER A 132 16.19 6.63 13.66
CA SER A 132 16.20 5.76 14.84
C SER A 132 14.81 5.10 14.92
N PRO A 133 14.74 3.76 15.10
CA PRO A 133 13.83 2.86 14.35
C PRO A 133 12.51 3.52 13.95
N PRO A 134 12.10 3.43 12.67
CA PRO A 134 10.94 4.17 12.16
C PRO A 134 9.78 3.98 13.13
N PRO A 135 9.14 5.08 13.58
CA PRO A 135 8.09 4.97 14.56
C PRO A 135 7.07 4.02 13.98
N ARG A 136 6.83 2.91 14.69
CA ARG A 136 5.87 1.91 14.23
C ARG A 136 4.56 2.65 13.98
N SER A 137 4.01 2.55 12.79
CA SER A 137 2.67 3.08 12.56
C SER A 137 1.71 2.31 13.44
N VAL A 138 0.83 3.04 14.12
CA VAL A 138 -0.25 2.47 14.90
C VAL A 138 -1.57 2.88 14.26
N TYR A 139 -2.53 1.96 14.28
CA TYR A 139 -3.87 2.18 13.76
C TYR A 139 -4.83 2.31 14.92
N VAL A 140 -5.56 3.42 14.95
CA VAL A 140 -6.55 3.74 15.98
C VAL A 140 -7.91 3.29 15.47
N HIS A 141 -8.58 2.44 16.24
CA HIS A 141 -9.95 2.05 15.94
C HIS A 141 -10.80 2.12 17.21
N ALA A 142 -12.11 2.18 17.05
CA ALA A 142 -13.06 2.02 18.13
C ALA A 142 -13.97 0.82 17.90
N ASP A 143 -14.35 0.14 18.98
CA ASP A 143 -15.41 -0.86 18.93
C ASP A 143 -16.81 -0.22 19.02
N ALA A 144 -17.86 -1.04 18.95
CA ALA A 144 -19.25 -0.58 19.00
C ALA A 144 -19.63 0.11 20.32
N ALA A 145 -18.87 -0.09 21.40
CA ALA A 145 -19.04 0.59 22.68
C ALA A 145 -18.23 1.90 22.77
N GLY A 146 -17.43 2.20 21.75
CA GLY A 146 -16.58 3.38 21.67
C GLY A 146 -15.24 3.22 22.34
N VAL A 147 -14.85 2.00 22.73
CA VAL A 147 -13.54 1.76 23.33
C VAL A 147 -12.47 1.85 22.26
N ILE A 148 -11.53 2.77 22.46
CA ILE A 148 -10.42 3.02 21.54
C ILE A 148 -9.32 1.99 21.79
N ARG A 149 -8.79 1.44 20.70
CA ARG A 149 -7.69 0.48 20.70
C ARG A 149 -6.67 0.81 19.63
N PHE A 150 -5.46 0.32 19.85
CA PHE A 150 -4.28 0.57 19.03
C PHE A 150 -3.81 -0.76 18.43
N LEU A 151 -3.77 -0.84 17.11
CA LEU A 151 -3.35 -2.03 16.36
C LEU A 151 -2.04 -1.79 15.61
N SER A 152 -1.28 -2.86 15.40
CA SER A 152 -0.08 -2.84 14.54
C SER A 152 -0.39 -3.04 13.06
N MET A 153 -1.65 -3.35 12.70
CA MET A 153 -2.14 -3.47 11.33
C MET A 153 -3.51 -2.78 11.18
N PRO A 154 -3.88 -2.33 9.98
CA PRO A 154 -5.20 -1.73 9.74
C PRO A 154 -6.33 -2.71 10.10
N PRO A 155 -7.43 -2.25 10.73
CA PRO A 155 -8.58 -3.09 10.97
C PRO A 155 -9.30 -3.44 9.65
N VAL A 156 -9.70 -4.70 9.50
CA VAL A 156 -10.47 -5.18 8.33
C VAL A 156 -11.97 -4.90 8.49
N ASP A 157 -12.50 -5.14 9.71
CA ASP A 157 -13.95 -5.09 9.99
C ASP A 157 -14.37 -3.95 10.94
N ASN A 158 -13.43 -3.09 11.35
CA ASN A 158 -13.71 -1.96 12.23
C ASN A 158 -13.36 -0.65 11.54
N MET A 159 -14.01 0.43 11.97
CA MET A 159 -13.71 1.74 11.43
C MET A 159 -12.34 2.23 11.90
N LEU A 160 -11.47 2.54 10.94
CA LEU A 160 -10.22 3.25 11.17
C LEU A 160 -10.55 4.70 11.51
N LEU A 161 -10.11 5.15 12.70
CA LEU A 161 -10.27 6.54 13.13
C LEU A 161 -9.07 7.39 12.75
N PHE A 162 -7.87 6.83 12.86
CA PHE A 162 -6.63 7.56 12.61
C PHE A 162 -5.45 6.59 12.48
N SER A 163 -4.36 7.03 11.84
CA SER A 163 -3.11 6.27 11.80
C SER A 163 -1.90 7.19 11.71
N GLY A 164 -0.76 6.72 12.24
CA GLY A 164 0.50 7.46 12.20
C GLY A 164 1.54 6.90 13.19
N PRO A 165 2.67 7.59 13.39
CA PRO A 165 3.71 7.26 14.37
C PRO A 165 3.16 6.93 15.78
N ASP A 166 3.47 5.75 16.33
CA ASP A 166 2.90 5.22 17.59
C ASP A 166 2.90 6.22 18.75
N SER A 167 4.04 6.83 19.07
CA SER A 167 4.15 7.77 20.19
C SER A 167 3.30 9.02 19.99
N ALA A 168 3.36 9.63 18.81
CA ALA A 168 2.62 10.85 18.49
C ALA A 168 1.11 10.60 18.46
N VAL A 169 0.68 9.48 17.86
CA VAL A 169 -0.73 9.11 17.78
C VAL A 169 -1.29 8.80 19.17
N ARG A 170 -0.58 8.03 20.00
CA ARG A 170 -1.03 7.75 21.37
C ARG A 170 -1.18 9.01 22.21
N GLU A 171 -0.26 9.97 22.06
CA GLU A 171 -0.31 11.25 22.75
C GLU A 171 -1.54 12.06 22.34
N ILE A 172 -1.76 12.24 21.04
CA ILE A 172 -2.92 12.98 20.51
C ILE A 172 -4.23 12.31 20.94
N VAL A 173 -4.33 10.99 20.77
CA VAL A 173 -5.55 10.25 21.13
C VAL A 173 -5.82 10.32 22.64
N ALA A 174 -4.80 10.26 23.49
CA ALA A 174 -4.99 10.38 24.94
C ALA A 174 -5.51 11.76 25.37
N VAL A 175 -5.18 12.81 24.63
CA VAL A 175 -5.69 14.17 24.89
C VAL A 175 -7.12 14.36 24.39
N GLU A 176 -7.39 13.88 23.17
CA GLU A 176 -8.67 14.13 22.50
C GLU A 176 -9.77 13.15 22.92
N ALA A 177 -9.40 11.96 23.40
CA ALA A 177 -10.34 10.95 23.84
C ALA A 177 -10.97 11.31 25.19
N ARG A 178 -12.13 10.69 25.45
CA ARG A 178 -12.72 10.70 26.79
C ARG A 178 -12.14 9.57 27.61
N HIS A 179 -11.77 9.84 28.86
CA HIS A 179 -11.40 8.79 29.80
C HIS A 179 -12.65 8.14 30.43
N ALA A 180 -12.66 6.81 30.49
CA ALA A 180 -13.62 6.08 31.30
C ALA A 180 -13.34 6.29 32.80
N TYR A 181 -14.24 5.79 33.65
CA TYR A 181 -14.12 5.92 35.11
C TYR A 181 -12.88 5.23 35.71
N ASP A 182 -12.29 4.26 34.99
CA ASP A 182 -11.06 3.58 35.41
C ASP A 182 -9.79 4.43 35.19
N GLY A 183 -9.91 5.59 34.54
CA GLY A 183 -8.79 6.49 34.23
C GLY A 183 -7.79 5.94 33.22
N ALA A 184 -8.05 4.77 32.63
CA ALA A 184 -7.13 4.08 31.72
C ALA A 184 -7.76 3.77 30.37
N THR A 185 -9.06 3.47 30.34
CA THR A 185 -9.78 3.17 29.11
C THR A 185 -10.11 4.46 28.37
N LEU A 186 -9.68 4.54 27.12
CA LEU A 186 -9.98 5.65 26.21
C LEU A 186 -11.28 5.35 25.45
N LEU A 187 -12.18 6.33 25.40
CA LEU A 187 -13.47 6.27 24.75
C LEU A 187 -13.59 7.36 23.68
N VAL A 188 -14.25 7.05 22.56
CA VAL A 188 -14.66 8.05 21.57
C VAL A 188 -15.67 8.99 22.22
N PRO A 189 -15.40 10.31 22.30
CA PRO A 189 -16.34 11.26 22.91
C PRO A 189 -17.70 11.26 22.19
N GLY A 190 -18.78 11.06 22.95
CA GLY A 190 -20.16 11.06 22.43
C GLY A 190 -20.63 9.72 21.89
N LEU A 191 -19.74 8.73 21.70
CA LEU A 191 -20.17 7.40 21.23
C LEU A 191 -20.90 6.57 22.29
N PRO A 192 -20.43 6.52 23.56
CA PRO A 192 -21.14 5.79 24.62
C PRO A 192 -22.53 6.37 24.92
N GLU A 193 -22.74 7.66 24.64
CA GLU A 193 -23.99 8.39 24.86
C GLU A 193 -24.98 8.31 23.69
N ALA A 194 -24.52 7.85 22.51
CA ALA A 194 -25.33 7.89 21.30
C ALA A 194 -26.50 6.89 21.36
N GLU A 195 -27.71 7.39 21.15
CA GLU A 195 -28.94 6.61 21.26
C GLU A 195 -29.25 5.79 20.00
N ASP A 196 -28.70 6.22 18.85
CA ASP A 196 -28.95 5.61 17.55
C ASP A 196 -27.68 5.56 16.67
N SER A 197 -27.77 4.86 15.54
CA SER A 197 -26.64 4.67 14.62
C SER A 197 -26.18 5.96 13.95
N LEU A 198 -27.06 6.95 13.76
CA LEU A 198 -26.70 8.21 13.12
C LEU A 198 -25.88 9.06 14.10
N GLN A 199 -26.32 9.18 15.35
CA GLN A 199 -25.57 9.83 16.42
C GLN A 199 -24.21 9.16 16.65
N ARG A 200 -24.14 7.83 16.50
CA ARG A 200 -22.87 7.11 16.58
C ARG A 200 -21.92 7.50 15.46
N LEU A 201 -22.41 7.54 14.22
CA LEU A 201 -21.62 7.96 13.07
C LEU A 201 -21.14 9.42 13.24
N ASP A 202 -22.02 10.32 13.66
CA ASP A 202 -21.69 11.72 13.91
C ASP A 202 -20.59 11.88 14.97
N ALA A 203 -20.70 11.14 16.08
CA ALA A 203 -19.69 11.15 17.15
C ALA A 203 -18.32 10.69 16.63
N LEU A 204 -18.28 9.64 15.81
CA LEU A 204 -17.03 9.15 15.24
C LEU A 204 -16.43 10.14 14.23
N CYS A 205 -17.23 10.69 13.31
CA CYS A 205 -16.79 11.70 12.35
C CYS A 205 -16.25 12.96 13.04
N ALA A 206 -16.93 13.40 14.11
CA ALA A 206 -16.50 14.54 14.91
C ALA A 206 -15.19 14.27 15.66
N PHE A 207 -14.97 13.03 16.10
CA PHE A 207 -13.73 12.62 16.74
C PHE A 207 -12.57 12.50 15.74
N GLN A 208 -12.81 11.89 14.57
CA GLN A 208 -11.82 11.83 13.49
C GLN A 208 -11.35 13.23 13.07
N THR A 209 -12.29 14.15 12.84
CA THR A 209 -11.98 15.55 12.52
C THR A 209 -11.11 16.21 13.61
N ARG A 210 -11.32 15.88 14.89
CA ARG A 210 -10.49 16.40 15.99
C ARG A 210 -9.06 15.85 15.93
N LEU A 211 -8.91 14.55 15.72
CA LEU A 211 -7.60 13.91 15.59
C LEU A 211 -6.80 14.51 14.43
N GLU A 212 -7.43 14.70 13.27
CA GLU A 212 -6.82 15.31 12.09
C GLU A 212 -6.35 16.75 12.36
N ARG A 213 -7.17 17.54 13.06
CA ARG A 213 -6.79 18.92 13.44
C ARG A 213 -5.63 18.95 14.44
N ALA A 214 -5.67 18.09 15.46
CA ALA A 214 -4.60 18.00 16.45
C ALA A 214 -3.28 17.55 15.80
N TRP A 215 -3.35 16.63 14.84
CA TRP A 215 -2.20 16.21 14.04
C TRP A 215 -1.61 17.36 13.22
N ALA A 216 -2.44 18.07 12.45
CA ALA A 216 -1.99 19.20 11.63
C ALA A 216 -1.38 20.34 12.49
N ALA A 217 -1.93 20.59 13.68
CA ALA A 217 -1.38 21.56 14.61
C ALA A 217 0.02 21.14 15.10
N ARG A 218 0.19 19.86 15.46
CA ARG A 218 1.48 19.31 15.88
C ARG A 218 2.53 19.39 14.77
N GLU A 219 2.17 19.05 13.54
CA GLU A 219 3.11 19.15 12.40
C GLU A 219 3.57 20.59 12.16
N SER A 220 2.68 21.57 12.37
CA SER A 220 3.01 22.98 12.24
C SER A 220 4.00 23.46 13.31
N GLU A 221 3.93 22.94 14.54
CA GLU A 221 4.86 23.26 15.63
C GLU A 221 6.25 22.60 15.46
N VAL A 222 6.32 21.44 14.80
CA VAL A 222 7.59 20.75 14.53
C VAL A 222 8.38 21.44 13.40
N LEU A 223 7.69 22.14 12.50
CA LEU A 223 8.28 22.83 11.34
C LEU A 223 8.64 24.31 11.61
N SER A 224 8.33 24.85 12.79
CA SER A 224 8.64 26.22 13.23
C SER A 224 9.86 26.28 14.14
#